data_AF-A0A139XES3-F1
#
_entry.id   AF-A0A139XES3-F1
#
_cell.length_a   1.000
_cell.length_b   1.000
_cell.length_c   1.000
_cell.angle_alpha   90.00
_cell.angle_beta   90.00
_cell.angle_gamma   90.00
#
_symmetry.space_group_name_H-M   'P 1'
#
loop_
_entity.id
_entity.type
_entity.pdbx_description
1 polymer ?
#
loop_
_entity_poly.entity_id
_entity_poly.type
_entity_poly.pdbx_seq_one_letter_code
_entity_poly.pdbx_strand_id
1 'polypeptide(L)'
;MKEKSKKYARMLSNLAYSQFMQMIESKCLKSGIELKKVAAAYTSVIGTTKYMAVYSLNSGGAAALVIARRGQGRTERLPKHLDSYFNSPEDKLKSGAWKKVAKRINICGGFNRHKWYSLGIKQAKANSMIVQQATANKSLL
;
A
#
# COMPACT_ATOMS: atom_id res chain seq x y z
N MET A 1 37.00 -5.22 0.90
CA MET A 1 36.24 -4.05 0.39
C MET A 1 35.80 -3.23 1.60
N LYS A 2 36.35 -2.02 1.80
CA LYS A 2 36.11 -1.21 3.01
C LYS A 2 34.64 -0.79 3.10
N GLU A 3 34.05 -0.94 4.27
CA GLU A 3 32.66 -0.57 4.54
C GLU A 3 32.49 0.94 4.33
N LYS A 4 31.71 1.34 3.33
CA LYS A 4 31.34 2.75 3.11
C LYS A 4 30.51 3.21 4.32
N SER A 5 30.83 4.39 4.86
CA SER A 5 30.15 4.91 6.05
C SER A 5 28.63 5.01 5.84
N LYS A 6 27.83 4.84 6.91
CA LYS A 6 26.35 4.97 6.87
C LYS A 6 25.89 6.28 6.21
N LYS A 7 26.65 7.37 6.41
CA LYS A 7 26.41 8.68 5.79
C LYS A 7 26.56 8.62 4.27
N TYR A 8 27.62 7.99 3.79
CA TYR A 8 27.88 7.85 2.37
C TYR A 8 26.85 6.93 1.68
N ALA A 9 26.45 5.82 2.33
CA ALA A 9 25.38 4.96 1.84
C ALA A 9 24.05 5.73 1.70
N ARG A 10 23.68 6.54 2.71
CA ARG A 10 22.48 7.40 2.65
C ARG A 10 22.57 8.42 1.52
N MET A 11 23.72 9.04 1.32
CA MET A 11 23.95 10.00 0.23
C MET A 11 23.70 9.36 -1.14
N LEU A 12 24.27 8.17 -1.39
CA LEU A 12 24.05 7.43 -2.64
C LEU A 12 22.59 7.00 -2.83
N SER A 13 21.95 6.48 -1.79
CA SER A 13 20.54 6.10 -1.87
C SER A 13 19.66 7.31 -2.22
N ASN A 14 19.88 8.45 -1.58
CA ASN A 14 19.14 9.68 -1.87
C ASN A 14 19.34 10.14 -3.32
N LEU A 15 20.57 10.06 -3.84
CA LEU A 15 20.87 10.37 -5.23
C LEU A 15 20.13 9.45 -6.20
N ALA A 16 20.11 8.14 -5.94
CA ALA A 16 19.39 7.19 -6.78
C ALA A 16 17.88 7.48 -6.81
N TYR A 17 17.28 7.77 -5.65
CA TYR A 17 15.86 8.12 -5.58
C TYR A 17 15.54 9.45 -6.28
N SER A 18 16.41 10.47 -6.17
CA SER A 18 16.16 11.75 -6.84
C SER A 18 16.22 11.61 -8.36
N GLN A 19 17.22 10.90 -8.88
CA GLN A 19 17.35 10.61 -10.31
C GLN A 19 16.14 9.83 -10.85
N PHE A 20 15.70 8.80 -10.11
CA PHE A 20 14.54 8.01 -10.51
C PHE A 20 13.27 8.87 -10.60
N MET A 21 13.05 9.78 -9.65
CA MET A 21 11.89 10.68 -9.69
C MET A 21 11.96 11.67 -10.85
N GLN A 22 13.15 12.23 -11.13
CA GLN A 22 13.36 13.10 -12.29
C GLN A 22 13.08 12.38 -13.62
N MET A 23 13.51 11.12 -13.72
CA MET A 23 13.24 10.30 -14.91
C MET A 23 11.74 10.08 -15.12
N ILE A 24 10.99 9.78 -14.05
CA ILE A 24 9.53 9.63 -14.11
C ILE A 24 8.88 10.95 -14.56
N GLU A 25 9.24 12.07 -13.94
CA GLU A 25 8.70 13.39 -14.28
C GLU A 25 8.94 13.74 -15.75
N SER A 26 10.17 13.54 -16.25
CA SER A 26 10.51 13.78 -17.65
C SER A 26 9.70 12.89 -18.60
N LYS A 27 9.49 11.61 -18.25
CA LYS A 27 8.70 10.68 -19.07
C LYS A 27 7.21 11.02 -19.08
N CYS A 28 6.64 11.38 -17.93
CA CYS A 28 5.25 11.84 -17.83
C CYS A 28 5.03 13.10 -18.66
N LEU A 29 5.93 14.09 -18.54
CA LEU A 29 5.86 15.34 -19.30
C LEU A 29 5.94 15.10 -20.81
N LYS A 30 6.87 14.25 -21.27
CA LYS A 30 6.99 13.88 -22.69
C LYS A 30 5.76 13.15 -23.24
N SER A 31 5.07 12.41 -22.39
CA SER A 31 3.88 11.63 -22.78
C SER A 31 2.57 12.40 -22.62
N GLY A 32 2.61 13.64 -22.11
CA GLY A 32 1.41 14.43 -21.79
C GLY A 32 0.57 13.86 -20.63
N ILE A 33 1.17 13.04 -19.75
CA ILE A 33 0.47 12.41 -18.62
C ILE A 33 0.75 13.23 -17.34
N GLU A 34 -0.32 13.58 -16.62
CA GLU A 34 -0.20 14.27 -15.33
C GLU A 34 0.39 13.35 -14.24
N LEU A 35 1.44 13.81 -13.54
CA LEU A 35 2.03 13.12 -12.41
C LEU A 35 1.55 13.70 -11.08
N LYS A 36 0.66 12.97 -10.40
CA LYS A 36 0.20 13.35 -9.05
C LYS A 36 1.08 12.75 -7.95
N LYS A 37 1.82 13.59 -7.24
CA LYS A 37 2.63 13.18 -6.06
C LYS A 37 1.73 13.05 -4.83
N VAL A 38 1.83 11.90 -4.16
CA VAL A 38 0.99 11.56 -3.00
C VAL A 38 1.86 11.09 -1.85
N ALA A 39 1.50 11.43 -0.60
CA ALA A 39 2.19 10.94 0.58
C ALA A 39 2.17 9.39 0.66
N ALA A 40 3.35 8.77 0.74
CA ALA A 40 3.51 7.31 0.77
C ALA A 40 3.52 6.72 2.20
N ALA A 41 3.12 7.49 3.22
CA ALA A 41 3.19 7.04 4.61
C ALA A 41 2.33 5.79 4.86
N TYR A 42 2.92 4.74 5.45
CA TYR A 42 2.24 3.50 5.87
C TYR A 42 1.50 2.73 4.75
N THR A 43 1.79 2.95 3.48
CA THR A 43 1.08 2.30 2.34
C THR A 43 1.18 0.78 2.37
N SER A 44 2.33 0.23 2.74
CA SER A 44 2.54 -1.21 2.89
C SER A 44 1.71 -1.81 4.04
N VAL A 45 1.62 -1.10 5.17
CA VAL A 45 0.87 -1.52 6.36
C VAL A 45 -0.63 -1.53 6.08
N ILE A 46 -1.13 -0.45 5.46
CA ILE A 46 -2.52 -0.31 5.07
C ILE A 46 -2.87 -1.35 4.00
N GLY A 47 -2.03 -1.49 2.98
CA GLY A 47 -2.24 -2.45 1.90
C GLY A 47 -2.32 -3.89 2.43
N THR A 48 -1.39 -4.27 3.31
CA THR A 48 -1.36 -5.61 3.90
C THR A 48 -2.59 -5.89 4.76
N THR A 49 -2.95 -4.94 5.62
CA THR A 49 -4.05 -5.14 6.58
C THR A 49 -5.44 -5.07 5.94
N LYS A 50 -5.61 -4.26 4.89
CA LYS A 50 -6.93 -3.97 4.32
C LYS A 50 -7.18 -4.62 2.96
N TYR A 51 -6.16 -4.70 2.11
CA TYR A 51 -6.34 -4.95 0.69
C TYR A 51 -5.75 -6.27 0.20
N MET A 52 -4.70 -6.79 0.85
CA MET A 52 -4.09 -8.06 0.42
C MET A 52 -5.09 -9.22 0.47
N ALA A 53 -5.77 -9.44 1.59
CA ALA A 53 -6.73 -10.53 1.72
C ALA A 53 -8.00 -10.32 0.88
N VAL A 54 -8.48 -9.07 0.78
CA VAL A 54 -9.73 -8.72 0.08
C VAL A 54 -9.59 -8.84 -1.44
N TYR A 55 -8.47 -8.36 -1.99
CA TYR A 55 -8.23 -8.32 -3.44
C TYR A 55 -7.24 -9.38 -3.92
N SER A 56 -6.79 -10.27 -3.04
CA SER A 56 -5.74 -11.27 -3.32
C SER A 56 -4.48 -10.66 -3.95
N LEU A 57 -4.15 -9.43 -3.56
CA LEU A 57 -3.01 -8.69 -4.10
C LEU A 57 -1.72 -9.05 -3.37
N ASN A 58 -0.60 -8.94 -4.09
CA ASN A 58 0.69 -8.96 -3.43
C ASN A 58 0.90 -7.70 -2.57
N SER A 59 1.86 -7.73 -1.63
CA SER A 59 2.09 -6.59 -0.73
C SER A 59 2.43 -5.29 -1.45
N GLY A 60 3.14 -5.37 -2.58
CA GLY A 60 3.48 -4.21 -3.40
C GLY A 60 2.27 -3.67 -4.16
N GLY A 61 1.48 -4.54 -4.79
CA GLY A 61 0.24 -4.19 -5.49
C GLY A 61 -0.81 -3.62 -4.55
N ALA A 62 -0.91 -4.17 -3.34
CA ALA A 62 -1.76 -3.62 -2.29
C ALA A 62 -1.29 -2.23 -1.84
N ALA A 63 0.02 -1.99 -1.73
CA ALA A 63 0.55 -0.66 -1.44
C ALA A 63 0.32 0.33 -2.59
N ALA A 64 0.46 -0.11 -3.84
CA ALA A 64 0.16 0.68 -5.02
C ALA A 64 -1.32 1.08 -5.07
N LEU A 65 -2.24 0.16 -4.72
CA LEU A 65 -3.67 0.46 -4.60
C LEU A 65 -3.94 1.56 -3.57
N VAL A 66 -3.25 1.54 -2.42
CA VAL A 66 -3.37 2.61 -1.41
C VAL A 66 -2.91 3.96 -1.98
N ILE A 67 -1.81 4.00 -2.72
CA ILE A 67 -1.30 5.24 -3.35
C ILE A 67 -2.32 5.76 -4.37
N ALA A 68 -2.84 4.89 -5.23
CA ALA A 68 -3.86 5.26 -6.21
C ALA A 68 -5.12 5.84 -5.56
N ARG A 69 -5.61 5.21 -4.49
CA ARG A 69 -6.80 5.69 -3.74
C ARG A 69 -6.56 7.03 -3.08
N ARG A 70 -5.38 7.26 -2.52
CA ARG A 70 -4.99 8.57 -1.98
C ARG A 70 -4.88 9.63 -3.09
N GLY A 71 -4.42 9.24 -4.28
CA GLY A 71 -4.47 10.08 -5.48
C GLY A 71 -5.89 10.53 -5.83
N GLN A 72 -6.90 9.72 -5.54
CA GLN A 72 -8.32 10.07 -5.68
C GLN A 72 -8.91 10.85 -4.48
N GLY A 73 -8.10 11.25 -3.50
CA GLY A 73 -8.56 11.97 -2.30
C GLY A 73 -9.22 11.09 -1.23
N ARG A 74 -9.10 9.75 -1.33
CA ARG A 74 -9.70 8.83 -0.34
C ARG A 74 -8.79 8.63 0.86
N THR A 75 -9.36 8.71 2.05
CA THR A 75 -8.69 8.42 3.32
C THR A 75 -8.94 6.98 3.76
N GLU A 76 -7.91 6.37 4.35
CA GLU A 76 -7.94 4.95 4.73
C GLU A 76 -8.26 4.81 6.22
N ARG A 77 -9.50 4.42 6.51
CA ARG A 77 -9.97 4.12 7.87
C ARG A 77 -9.49 2.76 8.34
N LEU A 78 -9.25 2.66 9.65
CA LEU A 78 -8.85 1.43 10.32
C LEU A 78 -9.98 0.37 10.28
N PRO A 79 -9.68 -0.89 9.90
CA PRO A 79 -10.63 -2.01 10.00
C PRO A 79 -10.99 -2.36 11.45
N LYS A 80 -12.24 -2.80 11.69
CA LYS A 80 -12.73 -3.18 13.03
C LYS A 80 -11.93 -4.31 13.68
N HIS A 81 -11.43 -5.27 12.91
CA HIS A 81 -10.62 -6.37 13.46
C HIS A 81 -9.27 -5.90 14.04
N LEU A 82 -8.83 -4.68 13.70
CA LEU A 82 -7.64 -4.07 14.29
C LEU A 82 -7.95 -3.28 15.57
N ASP A 83 -9.21 -3.25 16.02
CA ASP A 83 -9.61 -2.51 17.22
C ASP A 83 -8.92 -3.05 18.48
N SER A 84 -8.62 -4.35 18.53
CA SER A 84 -7.92 -5.00 19.64
C SER A 84 -6.48 -4.50 19.86
N TYR A 85 -5.88 -3.80 18.89
CA TYR A 85 -4.54 -3.24 19.02
C TYR A 85 -4.49 -1.90 19.76
N PHE A 86 -5.64 -1.32 20.11
CA PHE A 86 -5.76 -0.01 20.73
C PHE A 86 -6.49 -0.11 22.08
N ASN A 87 -5.97 0.59 23.09
CA ASN A 87 -6.56 0.59 24.43
C ASN A 87 -7.79 1.50 24.53
N SER A 88 -7.86 2.57 23.73
CA SER A 88 -8.96 3.57 23.75
C SER A 88 -9.46 3.91 22.33
N PRO A 89 -10.74 4.29 22.14
CA PRO A 89 -11.29 4.69 20.84
C PRO A 89 -10.64 5.94 20.23
N GLU A 90 -10.25 6.91 21.06
CA GLU A 90 -9.59 8.16 20.66
C GLU A 90 -8.24 7.95 19.97
N ASP A 91 -7.56 6.85 20.29
CA ASP A 91 -6.27 6.50 19.70
C ASP A 91 -6.37 6.09 18.22
N LYS A 92 -7.57 5.72 17.76
CA LYS A 92 -7.86 5.35 16.37
C LYS A 92 -7.98 6.56 15.45
N LEU A 93 -8.38 7.71 16.02
CA LEU A 93 -8.66 8.95 15.30
C LEU A 93 -7.40 9.83 15.13
N LYS A 94 -6.39 9.61 15.98
CA LYS A 94 -5.12 10.33 15.89
C LYS A 94 -4.36 9.94 14.62
N SER A 95 -3.67 10.91 14.01
CA SER A 95 -2.83 10.73 12.80
C SER A 95 -1.74 9.65 12.95
N GLY A 96 -1.45 9.19 14.16
CA GLY A 96 -0.51 8.12 14.49
C GLY A 96 -1.09 6.70 14.60
N ALA A 97 -2.38 6.47 14.34
CA ALA A 97 -2.98 5.13 14.48
C ALA A 97 -2.26 4.06 13.63
N TRP A 98 -1.99 4.38 12.35
CA TRP A 98 -1.23 3.51 11.45
C TRP A 98 0.22 3.29 11.89
N LYS A 99 0.82 4.22 12.65
CA LYS A 99 2.15 4.05 13.26
C LYS A 99 2.15 2.99 14.37
N LYS A 100 1.13 3.02 15.25
CA LYS A 100 0.96 2.01 16.32
C LYS A 100 0.78 0.62 15.72
N VAL A 101 -0.07 0.53 14.70
CA VAL A 101 -0.32 -0.69 13.92
C VAL A 101 0.97 -1.19 13.26
N ALA A 102 1.73 -0.32 12.59
CA ALA A 102 3.02 -0.69 12.00
C ALA A 102 4.01 -1.25 13.04
N LYS A 103 4.09 -0.64 14.23
CA LYS A 103 4.97 -1.09 15.33
C LYS A 103 4.55 -2.46 15.86
N ARG A 104 3.25 -2.70 16.04
CA ARG A 104 2.72 -3.96 16.57
C ARG A 104 2.80 -5.11 15.57
N ILE A 105 2.56 -4.84 14.29
CA ILE A 105 2.63 -5.87 13.24
C ILE A 105 4.08 -6.22 12.89
N ASN A 106 5.09 -5.48 13.37
CA ASN A 106 6.52 -5.79 13.20
C ASN A 106 6.95 -6.01 11.73
N ILE A 107 6.36 -5.23 10.81
CA ILE A 107 6.52 -5.37 9.35
C ILE A 107 7.98 -5.13 8.90
N CYS A 108 8.76 -4.41 9.70
CA CYS A 108 10.05 -3.85 9.29
C CYS A 108 11.28 -4.74 9.59
N GLY A 109 11.14 -5.89 10.27
CA GLY A 109 12.32 -6.63 10.76
C GLY A 109 12.21 -8.16 10.88
N GLY A 110 11.03 -8.76 10.69
CA GLY A 110 10.88 -10.22 10.85
C GLY A 110 9.53 -10.75 10.37
N PHE A 111 8.89 -10.07 9.43
CA PHE A 111 7.50 -10.32 9.09
C PHE A 111 7.35 -11.44 8.06
N ASN A 112 6.73 -12.56 8.44
CA ASN A 112 6.30 -13.57 7.47
C ASN A 112 5.07 -13.02 6.72
N ARG A 113 5.34 -12.22 5.68
CA ARG A 113 4.35 -11.60 4.77
C ARG A 113 3.42 -12.65 4.15
N HIS A 114 3.87 -13.91 4.07
CA HIS A 114 3.07 -15.02 3.56
C HIS A 114 1.92 -15.42 4.49
N LYS A 115 1.99 -15.10 5.80
CA LYS A 115 0.92 -15.37 6.77
C LYS A 115 -0.40 -14.64 6.45
N TRP A 116 -0.34 -13.50 5.76
CA TRP A 116 -1.56 -12.78 5.34
C TRP A 116 -2.23 -13.35 4.09
N TYR A 117 -1.54 -14.21 3.33
CA TYR A 117 -2.17 -14.97 2.27
C TYR A 117 -2.80 -16.26 2.80
N SER A 118 -2.27 -16.81 3.90
CA SER A 118 -2.72 -18.06 4.51
C SER A 118 -3.69 -17.90 5.69
N LEU A 119 -3.88 -16.69 6.22
CA LEU A 119 -5.00 -16.40 7.12
C LEU A 119 -6.29 -16.56 6.33
N GLY A 120 -6.97 -17.69 6.57
CA GLY A 120 -8.29 -18.05 6.06
C GLY A 120 -9.41 -17.13 6.50
N ILE A 121 -9.25 -15.82 6.27
CA ILE A 121 -10.38 -14.94 6.03
C ILE A 121 -10.94 -15.47 4.71
N LYS A 122 -12.05 -16.21 4.76
CA LYS A 122 -12.81 -16.65 3.58
C LYS A 122 -12.67 -15.56 2.53
N GLN A 123 -12.01 -15.84 1.40
CA GLN A 123 -11.90 -14.91 0.28
C GLN A 123 -13.24 -14.21 0.21
N ALA A 124 -13.29 -12.90 0.48
CA ALA A 124 -14.54 -12.17 0.33
C ALA A 124 -15.01 -12.56 -1.06
N LYS A 125 -16.20 -13.19 -1.17
CA LYS A 125 -16.73 -13.64 -2.47
C LYS A 125 -16.45 -12.48 -3.40
N ALA A 126 -15.50 -12.65 -4.33
CA ALA A 126 -15.29 -11.65 -5.35
C ALA A 126 -16.70 -11.39 -5.89
N ASN A 127 -17.07 -10.12 -6.10
CA ASN A 127 -18.33 -9.81 -6.77
C ASN A 127 -18.26 -10.43 -8.17
N SER A 128 -18.51 -11.74 -8.24
CA SER A 128 -18.56 -12.54 -9.46
C SER A 128 -19.65 -11.96 -10.35
N MET A 129 -20.65 -11.30 -9.77
CA MET A 129 -21.69 -10.58 -10.50
C MET A 129 -21.15 -9.39 -11.33
N ILE A 130 -20.15 -8.63 -10.85
CA ILE A 130 -19.60 -7.49 -11.62
C ILE A 130 -18.71 -7.98 -12.76
N VAL A 131 -17.90 -9.01 -12.51
CA VAL A 131 -17.06 -9.63 -13.55
C VAL A 131 -17.92 -10.39 -14.57
N GLN A 132 -18.99 -11.08 -14.11
CA GLN A 132 -19.94 -11.78 -14.99
C GLN A 132 -20.76 -10.80 -15.85
N GLN A 133 -21.21 -9.67 -15.30
CA GLN A 133 -21.90 -8.63 -16.07
C GLN A 133 -20.99 -7.97 -17.12
N ALA A 134 -19.71 -7.77 -16.80
CA ALA A 134 -18.73 -7.24 -17.74
C ALA A 134 -18.40 -8.24 -18.88
N THR A 135 -18.42 -9.55 -18.60
CA THR A 135 -18.23 -10.59 -19.65
C THR A 135 -19.49 -10.85 -20.49
N ALA A 136 -20.68 -10.73 -19.90
CA ALA A 136 -21.96 -10.95 -20.60
C ALA A 136 -22.28 -9.84 -21.62
N ASN A 137 -21.82 -8.61 -21.38
CA ASN A 137 -22.01 -7.49 -22.32
C ASN A 137 -21.00 -7.50 -23.49
N LYS A 138 -20.05 -8.44 -23.51
CA LYS A 138 -19.09 -8.60 -24.61
C LYS A 138 -19.50 -9.65 -25.65
N SER A 139 -20.57 -10.41 -25.40
CA SER A 139 -21.13 -11.42 -26.31
C SER A 139 -22.39 -10.94 -27.06
N LEU A 140 -22.74 -9.65 -26.95
CA LEU A 140 -23.88 -9.01 -27.62
C LEU A 140 -23.45 -7.91 -28.61
N LEU A 141 -22.18 -7.94 -29.03
CA LEU A 141 -21.61 -7.27 -30.20
C LEU A 141 -20.98 -8.34 -31.07
#